data_AF-A0A9Q7TTW8-F1
#
_entry.id   AF-A0A9Q7TTW8-F1
#
_cell.length_a   1.000
_cell.length_b   1.000
_cell.length_c   1.000
_cell.angle_alpha   90.00
_cell.angle_beta   90.00
_cell.angle_gamma   90.00
#
_symmetry.space_group_name_H-M   'P 1'
#
loop_
_entity.id
_entity.type
_entity.pdbx_description
1 polymer ?
#
loop_
_entity_poly.entity_id
_entity_poly.type
_entity_poly.pdbx_seq_one_letter_code
_entity_poly.pdbx_strand_id
1 'polypeptide(L)'
;MTAWIADYVASCPVCARYKAPRHHPYGLLQPLATPDRPWGSISLDFIEGLPPSRKYDSILVIVDRLTKYAILVPTYKTVMAKQTAVLLYGHMVRLFGYPDHMVSDRG
;
A
#
# COMPACT_ATOMS: atom_id res chain seq x y z
N MET A 1 37.24 29.87 -10.52
CA MET A 1 37.63 28.61 -11.22
C MET A 1 36.58 27.49 -11.14
N THR A 2 35.63 27.53 -10.19
CA THR A 2 34.63 26.45 -10.00
C THR A 2 33.39 26.54 -10.89
N ALA A 3 33.01 27.72 -11.38
CA ALA A 3 31.79 27.93 -12.16
C ALA A 3 31.79 27.21 -13.53
N TRP A 4 32.89 27.34 -14.29
CA TRP A 4 33.01 26.69 -15.61
C TRP A 4 32.93 25.16 -15.53
N ILE A 5 33.49 24.57 -14.47
CA ILE A 5 33.39 23.12 -14.24
C ILE A 5 31.93 22.73 -13.98
N ALA A 6 31.20 23.51 -13.19
CA ALA A 6 29.78 23.27 -12.94
C ALA A 6 28.94 23.38 -14.22
N ASP A 7 29.17 24.40 -15.05
CA ASP A 7 28.47 24.59 -16.33
C ASP A 7 28.75 23.48 -17.34
N TYR A 8 30.00 23.00 -17.39
CA TYR A 8 30.39 21.87 -18.23
C TYR A 8 29.71 20.57 -17.76
N VAL A 9 29.70 20.31 -16.44
CA VAL A 9 29.06 19.11 -15.88
C VAL A 9 27.54 19.15 -16.08
N ALA A 10 26.91 20.33 -15.96
CA ALA A 10 25.48 20.53 -16.18
C ALA A 10 25.07 20.33 -17.65
N SER A 11 25.92 20.73 -18.60
CA SER A 11 25.66 20.59 -20.04
C SER A 11 26.07 19.22 -20.61
N CYS A 12 26.82 18.41 -19.87
CA CYS A 12 27.27 17.08 -20.31
C CYS A 12 26.12 16.05 -20.29
N PRO A 13 25.71 15.48 -21.45
CA PRO A 13 24.59 14.54 -21.53
C PRO A 13 24.88 13.20 -20.83
N VAL A 14 26.14 12.77 -20.80
CA VAL A 14 26.56 11.58 -20.06
C VAL A 14 26.36 11.82 -18.56
N CYS A 15 26.86 12.94 -18.03
CA CYS A 15 26.70 13.28 -16.62
C CYS A 15 25.22 13.46 -16.25
N ALA A 16 24.42 14.14 -17.08
CA ALA A 16 23.00 14.34 -16.84
C ALA A 16 22.21 13.01 -16.80
N ARG A 17 22.52 12.04 -17.66
CA ARG A 17 21.83 10.73 -17.68
C ARG A 17 22.19 9.85 -16.48
N TYR A 18 23.47 9.82 -16.08
CA TYR A 18 23.92 8.94 -14.99
C TYR A 18 23.79 9.57 -13.59
N LYS A 19 23.82 10.91 -13.51
CA LYS A 19 23.75 11.67 -12.25
C LYS A 19 22.50 12.55 -12.16
N ALA A 20 21.44 12.19 -12.89
CA ALA A 20 20.13 12.82 -12.69
C ALA A 20 19.72 12.69 -11.21
N PRO A 21 19.18 13.77 -10.60
CA PRO A 21 18.54 13.67 -9.30
C PRO A 21 17.48 12.58 -9.36
N ARG A 22 17.59 11.56 -8.50
CA ARG A 22 16.71 10.38 -8.53
C ARG A 22 15.35 10.64 -7.90
N HIS A 23 15.19 11.77 -7.24
CA HIS A 23 13.92 12.20 -6.66
C HIS A 23 13.89 13.72 -6.54
N HIS A 24 12.68 14.28 -6.53
CA HIS A 24 12.45 15.65 -6.12
C HIS A 24 12.81 15.83 -4.63
N PRO A 25 13.23 17.02 -4.16
CA PRO A 25 13.36 17.28 -2.72
C PRO A 25 12.18 16.69 -1.93
N TYR A 26 12.50 15.93 -0.88
CA TYR A 26 11.48 15.26 -0.07
C TYR A 26 10.51 16.31 0.47
N GLY A 27 9.24 16.19 0.07
CA GLY A 27 8.15 16.99 0.62
C GLY A 27 7.68 16.44 1.96
N LEU A 28 6.72 17.13 2.55
CA LEU A 28 6.00 16.61 3.72
C LEU A 28 5.14 15.41 3.31
N LEU A 29 5.08 14.39 4.17
CA LEU A 29 4.11 13.31 4.02
C LEU A 29 2.70 13.89 4.05
N GLN A 30 1.82 13.42 3.15
CA GLN A 30 0.40 13.74 3.16
C GLN A 30 -0.36 12.54 3.73
N PRO A 31 -0.57 12.47 5.06
CA PRO A 31 -1.31 11.39 5.65
C PRO A 31 -2.78 11.48 5.25
N LEU A 32 -3.40 10.32 5.13
CA LEU A 32 -4.84 10.21 4.97
C LEU A 32 -5.55 10.73 6.23
N ALA A 33 -6.72 11.33 6.05
CA ALA A 33 -7.55 11.80 7.15
C ALA A 33 -7.83 10.67 8.16
N THR A 34 -7.82 11.03 9.44
CA THR A 34 -8.18 10.12 10.53
C THR A 34 -9.68 9.85 10.46
N PRO A 35 -10.13 8.59 10.57
CA PRO A 35 -11.56 8.27 10.53
C PRO A 35 -12.27 8.68 11.82
N ASP A 36 -13.54 9.10 11.73
CA ASP A 36 -14.32 9.58 12.89
C ASP A 36 -14.97 8.45 13.72
N ARG A 37 -15.08 7.25 13.15
CA ARG A 37 -15.70 6.08 13.80
C ARG A 37 -14.91 4.79 13.52
N PRO A 38 -14.91 3.82 14.45
CA PRO A 38 -14.39 2.49 14.18
C PRO A 38 -15.07 1.89 12.94
N TRP A 39 -14.28 1.23 12.10
CA TRP A 39 -14.72 0.60 10.84
C TRP A 39 -15.25 1.57 9.78
N GLY A 40 -15.16 2.89 10.01
CA GLY A 40 -15.49 3.91 9.00
C GLY A 40 -14.45 3.97 7.88
N SER A 41 -13.20 3.62 8.16
CA SER A 41 -12.17 3.49 7.13
C SER A 41 -11.26 2.31 7.40
N ILE A 42 -11.06 1.49 6.38
CA ILE A 42 -10.20 0.30 6.46
C ILE A 42 -9.03 0.40 5.47
N SER A 43 -7.94 -0.28 5.81
CA SER A 43 -6.88 -0.62 4.87
C SER A 43 -6.90 -2.11 4.56
N LEU A 44 -6.72 -2.45 3.30
CA LEU A 44 -6.61 -3.80 2.76
C LEU A 44 -5.19 -4.03 2.27
N ASP A 45 -4.63 -5.19 2.58
CA ASP A 45 -3.30 -5.60 2.14
C ASP A 45 -3.22 -7.13 2.01
N PHE A 46 -2.23 -7.63 1.28
CA PHE A 46 -1.95 -9.04 1.12
C PHE A 46 -0.53 -9.37 1.57
N ILE A 47 -0.43 -10.31 2.50
CA ILE A 47 0.84 -10.97 2.79
C ILE A 47 0.91 -12.21 1.91
N GLU A 48 1.77 -12.18 0.90
CA GLU A 48 1.91 -13.26 -0.09
C GLU A 48 3.24 -14.01 0.04
N GLY A 49 3.32 -15.16 -0.64
CA GLY A 49 4.57 -15.93 -0.75
C GLY A 49 4.95 -16.67 0.54
N LEU A 50 3.96 -16.97 1.38
CA LEU A 50 4.17 -17.74 2.60
C LEU A 50 4.34 -19.23 2.28
N PRO A 51 5.05 -19.98 3.14
CA PRO A 51 5.02 -21.44 3.07
C PRO A 51 3.57 -21.95 3.15
N PRO A 52 3.16 -22.91 2.31
CA PRO A 52 1.81 -23.43 2.32
C PRO A 52 1.39 -23.97 3.69
N SER A 53 0.28 -23.47 4.22
CA SER A 53 -0.32 -23.92 5.47
C SER A 53 -1.79 -24.24 5.25
N ARG A 54 -2.17 -25.51 5.47
CA ARG A 54 -3.54 -25.99 5.20
C ARG A 54 -4.06 -25.59 3.81
N LYS A 55 -3.17 -25.62 2.81
CA LYS A 55 -3.37 -25.26 1.39
C LYS A 55 -3.30 -23.76 1.06
N TYR A 56 -3.33 -22.86 2.04
CA TYR A 56 -3.22 -21.42 1.81
C TYR A 56 -1.76 -20.97 1.81
N ASP A 57 -1.43 -19.99 0.96
CA ASP A 57 -0.07 -19.44 0.80
C ASP A 57 -0.02 -17.92 0.97
N SER A 58 -1.17 -17.30 1.28
CA SER A 58 -1.30 -15.85 1.43
C SER A 58 -2.31 -15.50 2.53
N ILE A 59 -2.30 -14.26 3.00
CA ILE A 59 -3.21 -13.74 4.02
C ILE A 59 -3.76 -12.39 3.53
N LEU A 60 -5.09 -12.28 3.46
CA LEU A 60 -5.77 -10.99 3.34
C LEU A 60 -5.78 -10.33 4.71
N VAL A 61 -5.22 -9.13 4.77
CA VAL A 61 -5.12 -8.31 5.97
C VAL A 61 -6.12 -7.17 5.87
N ILE A 62 -7.06 -7.11 6.80
CA ILE A 62 -8.08 -6.05 6.87
C ILE A 62 -7.87 -5.31 8.19
N VAL A 63 -7.52 -4.03 8.14
CA VAL A 63 -7.23 -3.23 9.34
C VAL A 63 -8.16 -2.04 9.42
N ASP A 64 -8.82 -1.87 10.57
CA ASP A 64 -9.51 -0.62 10.89
C ASP A 64 -8.48 0.49 11.13
N ARG A 65 -8.55 1.56 10.32
CA ARG A 65 -7.54 2.62 10.36
C ARG A 65 -7.57 3.42 11.65
N LEU A 66 -8.70 3.47 12.36
CA LEU A 66 -8.83 4.19 13.63
C LEU A 66 -8.29 3.38 14.82
N THR A 67 -8.85 2.20 15.08
CA THR A 67 -8.53 1.39 16.26
C THR A 67 -7.31 0.49 16.09
N LYS A 68 -6.83 0.31 14.84
CA LYS A 68 -5.80 -0.66 14.45
C LYS A 68 -6.18 -2.13 14.69
N TYR A 69 -7.47 -2.40 14.93
CA TYR A 69 -7.97 -3.76 14.96
C TYR A 69 -7.76 -4.43 13.60
N ALA A 70 -7.17 -5.64 13.59
CA ALA A 70 -6.82 -6.36 12.38
C ALA A 70 -7.57 -7.70 12.30
N ILE A 71 -8.10 -8.00 11.12
CA ILE A 71 -8.66 -9.30 10.75
C ILE A 71 -7.72 -9.93 9.73
N LEU A 72 -7.23 -11.14 10.03
CA LEU A 72 -6.35 -11.90 9.18
C LEU A 72 -7.11 -13.08 8.59
N VAL A 73 -7.23 -13.12 7.28
CA VAL A 73 -8.01 -14.14 6.56
C VAL A 73 -7.07 -14.95 5.66
N PRO A 74 -6.92 -16.27 5.87
CA PRO A 74 -6.08 -17.10 5.01
C PRO A 74 -6.69 -17.17 3.59
N THR A 75 -5.84 -17.04 2.58
CA THR A 75 -6.21 -17.00 1.17
C THR A 75 -5.08 -17.54 0.29
N TYR A 76 -5.27 -17.46 -1.02
CA TYR A 76 -4.29 -17.86 -2.02
C TYR A 76 -3.72 -16.62 -2.72
N LYS A 77 -2.49 -16.71 -3.20
CA LYS A 77 -1.85 -15.68 -4.02
C LYS A 77 -2.63 -15.40 -5.31
N THR A 78 -3.33 -16.41 -5.81
CA THR A 78 -4.14 -16.32 -7.03
C THR A 78 -5.57 -15.82 -6.79
N VAL A 79 -5.86 -15.30 -5.58
CA VAL A 79 -7.18 -14.79 -5.25
C VAL A 79 -7.56 -13.61 -6.14
N MET A 80 -8.73 -13.70 -6.76
CA MET A 80 -9.24 -12.62 -7.60
C MET A 80 -10.04 -11.62 -6.78
N ALA A 81 -10.17 -10.38 -7.27
CA ALA A 81 -10.94 -9.31 -6.63
C ALA A 81 -12.36 -9.75 -6.19
N LYS A 82 -13.06 -10.55 -7.00
CA LYS A 82 -14.39 -11.09 -6.65
C LYS A 82 -14.35 -11.98 -5.41
N GLN A 83 -13.34 -12.85 -5.30
CA GLN A 83 -13.16 -13.73 -4.15
C GLN A 83 -12.73 -12.92 -2.91
N THR A 84 -11.85 -11.93 -3.08
CA THR A 84 -11.49 -10.97 -2.03
C THR A 84 -12.70 -10.25 -1.47
N ALA A 85 -13.64 -9.80 -2.33
CA ALA A 85 -14.88 -9.17 -1.90
C ALA A 85 -15.75 -10.10 -1.04
N VAL A 86 -15.81 -11.39 -1.38
CA VAL A 86 -16.53 -12.40 -0.58
C VAL A 86 -15.87 -12.59 0.79
N LEU A 87 -14.54 -12.65 0.85
CA LEU A 87 -13.79 -12.74 2.12
C LEU A 87 -14.02 -11.50 2.98
N LEU A 88 -13.88 -10.30 2.41
CA LEU A 88 -14.13 -9.03 3.09
C LEU A 88 -15.56 -8.98 3.65
N TYR A 89 -16.54 -9.39 2.85
CA TYR A 89 -17.93 -9.41 3.29
C TYR A 89 -18.15 -10.37 4.48
N GLY A 90 -17.69 -11.62 4.34
CA GLY A 90 -17.93 -12.67 5.33
C GLY A 90 -17.21 -12.45 6.66
N HIS A 91 -16.02 -11.85 6.62
CA HIS A 91 -15.16 -11.69 7.80
C HIS A 91 -15.23 -10.31 8.44
N MET A 92 -15.56 -9.25 7.70
CA MET A 92 -15.57 -7.88 8.22
C MET A 92 -16.95 -7.23 8.09
N VAL A 93 -17.50 -7.10 6.87
CA VAL A 93 -18.75 -6.34 6.63
C VAL A 93 -19.92 -6.93 7.40
N ARG A 94 -20.04 -8.26 7.44
CA ARG A 94 -21.09 -8.96 8.19
C ARG A 94 -21.09 -8.62 9.68
N LEU A 95 -19.91 -8.32 10.26
CA LEU A 95 -19.75 -8.10 11.70
C LEU A 95 -19.81 -6.60 12.07
N PHE A 96 -19.25 -5.73 11.21
CA PHE A 96 -19.02 -4.33 11.55
C PHE A 96 -19.73 -3.33 10.62
N GLY A 97 -20.45 -3.82 9.61
CA GLY A 97 -21.09 -2.98 8.59
C GLY A 97 -20.13 -2.54 7.50
N TYR A 98 -20.58 -1.69 6.57
CA TYR A 98 -19.74 -1.21 5.48
C TYR A 98 -18.85 -0.03 5.92
N PRO A 99 -17.59 0.02 5.47
CA PRO A 99 -16.74 1.19 5.64
C PRO A 99 -17.15 2.30 4.65
N ASP A 100 -16.91 3.55 5.05
CA ASP A 100 -17.11 4.73 4.21
C ASP A 100 -15.95 4.87 3.20
N HIS A 101 -14.75 4.46 3.62
CA HIS A 101 -13.53 4.54 2.82
C HIS A 101 -12.69 3.26 2.91
N MET A 102 -12.19 2.78 1.78
CA MET A 102 -11.26 1.65 1.70
C MET A 102 -9.98 2.09 1.00
N VAL A 103 -8.84 1.70 1.57
CA VAL A 103 -7.51 2.00 1.03
C VAL A 103 -6.80 0.68 0.75
N SER A 104 -6.26 0.54 -0.45
CA SER A 104 -5.45 -0.59 -0.88
C SER A 104 -4.29 -0.05 -1.71
N ASP A 105 -3.23 -0.84 -1.85
CA ASP A 105 -2.22 -0.60 -2.86
C ASP A 105 -2.73 -0.91 -4.28
N ARG A 106 -1.83 -0.85 -5.26
CA ARG A 106 -2.14 -1.11 -6.69
C ARG A 106 -1.66 -2.51 -7.12
N GLY A 107 -1.94 -3.51 -6.29
CA GLY A 107 -1.70 -4.93 -6.61
C GLY A 107 -2.46 -5.42 -7.84
#